data_AF-A0A7J9R6X2-F1
#
_entry.id   AF-A0A7J9R6X2-F1
#
_cell.length_a   1.000
_cell.length_b   1.000
_cell.length_c   1.000
_cell.angle_alpha   90.00
_cell.angle_beta   90.00
_cell.angle_gamma   90.00
#
_symmetry.space_group_name_H-M   'P 1'
#
loop_
_entity.id
_entity.type
_entity.pdbx_description
1 polymer ?
#
loop_
_entity_poly.entity_id
_entity_poly.type
_entity_poly.pdbx_seq_one_letter_code
_entity_poly.pdbx_strand_id
1 'polypeptide(L)'
;MEISHSKKFALGFGGAFIVAGIVLSTLVFPFWNFIREDVYEDVVILNNDNGVCYVDTLDGVPKTIENCNLKTGDNATIRFGEGLAWAEIVHP
;
A
#
# COMPACT_ATOMS: atom_id res chain seq x y z
N MET A 1 10.74 -50.76 -17.67
CA MET A 1 10.24 -50.44 -16.32
C MET A 1 8.82 -49.92 -16.44
N GLU A 2 7.83 -50.70 -16.02
CA GLU A 2 6.46 -50.21 -15.90
C GLU A 2 6.31 -49.42 -14.59
N ILE A 3 5.86 -48.18 -14.71
CA ILE A 3 5.57 -47.34 -13.54
C ILE A 3 4.20 -47.76 -13.01
N SER A 4 4.13 -48.15 -11.73
CA SER A 4 2.87 -48.51 -11.09
C SER A 4 1.86 -47.36 -11.16
N HIS A 5 0.58 -47.68 -11.26
CA HIS A 5 -0.49 -46.68 -11.36
C HIS A 5 -0.41 -45.63 -10.25
N SER A 6 -0.10 -46.04 -9.01
CA SER A 6 0.08 -45.13 -7.88
C SER A 6 1.23 -44.13 -8.09
N LYS A 7 2.35 -44.55 -8.70
CA LYS A 7 3.46 -43.65 -9.03
C LYS A 7 3.11 -42.66 -10.15
N LYS A 8 2.30 -43.09 -11.13
CA LYS A 8 1.79 -42.19 -12.19
C LYS A 8 0.86 -41.12 -11.62
N PHE A 9 -0.05 -41.51 -10.73
CA PHE A 9 -0.93 -40.57 -10.03
C PHE A 9 -0.15 -39.62 -9.13
N ALA A 10 0.83 -40.11 -8.37
CA ALA A 10 1.68 -39.25 -7.53
C ALA A 10 2.48 -38.25 -8.36
N LEU A 11 3.03 -38.67 -9.51
CA LEU A 11 3.76 -37.79 -10.43
C LEU A 11 2.83 -36.70 -11.02
N GLY A 12 1.63 -37.08 -11.45
CA GLY A 12 0.65 -36.13 -12.00
C GLY A 12 0.16 -35.13 -10.97
N PHE A 13 -0.16 -35.59 -9.76
CA PHE A 13 -0.61 -34.73 -8.66
C PHE A 13 0.49 -33.78 -8.20
N GLY A 14 1.71 -34.27 -8.02
CA GLY A 14 2.87 -33.43 -7.67
C GLY A 14 3.18 -32.40 -8.76
N GLY A 15 3.12 -32.80 -10.04
CA GLY A 15 3.31 -31.89 -11.16
C GLY A 15 2.25 -30.78 -11.20
N ALA A 16 0.97 -31.13 -10.98
CA ALA A 16 -0.11 -30.15 -10.92
C ALA A 16 0.08 -29.14 -9.78
N PHE A 17 0.54 -29.59 -8.61
CA PHE A 17 0.84 -28.71 -7.47
C PHE A 17 1.99 -27.75 -7.76
N ILE A 18 3.06 -28.21 -8.40
CA ILE A 18 4.19 -27.36 -8.78
C ILE A 18 3.73 -26.30 -9.79
N VAL A 19 3.00 -26.70 -10.83
CA VAL A 19 2.49 -25.76 -11.84
C VAL A 19 1.54 -24.74 -11.20
N ALA A 20 0.62 -25.18 -10.34
CA ALA A 20 -0.27 -24.27 -9.62
C ALA A 20 0.50 -23.29 -8.72
N GLY A 21 1.53 -23.77 -8.00
CA GLY A 21 2.39 -22.91 -7.18
C GLY A 21 3.11 -21.84 -8.00
N ILE A 22 3.66 -22.20 -9.16
CA ILE A 22 4.31 -21.24 -10.07
C ILE A 22 3.29 -20.20 -10.54
N VAL A 23 2.14 -20.64 -11.05
CA VAL A 23 1.09 -19.74 -11.56
C VAL A 23 0.62 -18.75 -10.49
N LEU A 24 0.38 -19.22 -9.26
CA LEU A 24 0.00 -18.34 -8.16
C LEU A 24 1.13 -17.37 -7.80
N SER A 25 2.38 -17.82 -7.77
CA SER A 25 3.54 -16.97 -7.47
C SER A 25 3.82 -15.91 -8.55
N THR A 26 3.48 -16.17 -9.82
CA THR A 26 3.78 -15.24 -10.92
C THR A 26 2.59 -14.36 -11.30
N LEU A 27 1.35 -14.84 -11.12
CA LEU A 27 0.15 -14.10 -11.53
C LEU A 27 -0.60 -13.45 -10.35
N VAL A 28 -0.62 -14.05 -9.16
CA VAL A 28 -1.33 -13.48 -7.99
C VAL A 28 -0.41 -12.56 -7.17
N PHE A 29 0.86 -12.93 -7.03
CA PHE A 29 1.85 -12.13 -6.29
C PHE A 29 2.14 -10.72 -6.85
N PRO A 30 2.21 -10.46 -8.18
CA PRO A 30 2.48 -9.10 -8.67
C PRO A 30 1.40 -8.09 -8.23
N PHE A 31 0.22 -8.54 -7.81
CA PHE A 31 -0.83 -7.66 -7.28
C PHE A 31 -0.54 -7.11 -5.87
N TRP A 32 0.26 -7.79 -5.04
CA TRP A 32 0.62 -7.29 -3.71
C TRP A 32 1.58 -6.09 -3.78
N ASN A 33 2.35 -6.00 -4.86
CA ASN A 33 3.24 -4.86 -5.11
C ASN A 33 2.51 -3.59 -5.61
N PHE A 34 1.20 -3.68 -5.87
CA PHE A 34 0.36 -2.52 -6.22
C PHE A 34 -0.37 -1.92 -5.01
N ILE A 35 -0.27 -2.54 -3.84
CA ILE A 35 -0.78 -1.96 -2.60
C ILE A 35 0.24 -0.93 -2.16
N ARG A 36 -0.09 0.34 -2.36
CA ARG A 36 0.73 1.48 -1.97
C ARG A 36 0.99 1.42 -0.46
N GLU A 37 2.23 1.67 -0.05
CA GLU A 37 2.59 1.74 1.37
C GLU A 37 2.01 3.02 1.98
N ASP A 38 1.35 2.87 3.13
CA ASP A 38 0.86 3.98 3.94
C ASP A 38 2.02 4.53 4.79
N VAL A 39 2.37 5.80 4.57
CA VAL A 39 3.41 6.54 5.27
C VAL A 39 2.77 7.39 6.36
N TYR A 40 3.42 7.43 7.53
CA TYR A 40 3.01 8.24 8.67
C TYR A 40 4.09 9.29 8.95
N GLU A 41 3.72 10.56 8.99
CA GLU A 41 4.65 11.67 9.15
C GLU A 41 4.07 12.75 10.06
N ASP A 42 4.91 13.33 10.91
CA ASP A 42 4.57 14.50 11.71
C ASP A 42 4.89 15.76 10.92
N VAL A 43 3.86 16.54 10.60
CA VAL A 43 3.96 17.71 9.73
C VAL A 43 3.34 18.94 10.40
N VAL A 44 3.87 20.11 10.03
CA VAL A 44 3.32 21.38 10.44
C VAL A 44 2.35 21.89 9.38
N ILE A 45 1.16 22.31 9.79
CA ILE A 45 0.17 22.91 8.89
C ILE A 45 0.72 24.24 8.35
N LEU A 46 0.91 24.33 7.03
CA LEU A 46 1.45 25.53 6.38
C LEU A 46 0.34 26.55 6.10
N ASN A 47 -0.83 26.06 5.71
CA ASN A 47 -1.98 26.91 5.43
C ASN A 47 -3.28 26.16 5.73
N ASN A 48 -4.30 26.89 6.17
CA ASN A 48 -5.68 26.40 6.22
C ASN A 48 -6.55 27.37 5.42
N ASP A 49 -7.05 26.92 4.27
CA ASP A 49 -8.00 27.66 3.45
C ASP A 49 -9.38 27.01 3.55
N ASN A 50 -10.28 27.67 4.28
CA ASN A 50 -11.69 27.29 4.39
C ASN A 50 -11.95 25.80 4.74
N GLY A 51 -11.14 25.22 5.63
CA GLY A 51 -11.25 23.82 6.05
C GLY A 51 -10.40 22.85 5.25
N VAL A 52 -9.56 23.34 4.33
CA VAL A 52 -8.59 22.57 3.57
C VAL A 52 -7.19 22.94 4.03
N CYS A 53 -6.49 21.99 4.67
CA CYS A 53 -5.12 22.19 5.13
C CYS A 53 -4.10 21.74 4.09
N TYR A 54 -3.02 22.52 3.97
CA TYR A 54 -1.88 22.23 3.11
C TYR A 54 -0.65 21.95 3.97
N VAL A 55 0.04 20.86 3.66
CA VAL A 55 1.24 20.40 4.36
C VAL A 55 2.28 19.95 3.35
N ASP A 56 3.55 20.19 3.67
CA ASP A 56 4.66 19.62 2.92
C ASP A 56 5.13 18.34 3.63
N THR A 57 5.43 17.33 2.81
CA THR A 57 5.93 16.01 3.22
C THR A 57 7.31 15.75 2.62
N LEU A 58 8.06 14.85 3.23
CA LEU A 58 9.42 14.51 2.77
C LEU A 58 9.49 13.92 1.36
N ASP A 59 8.37 13.41 0.82
CA ASP A 59 8.28 12.90 -0.56
C ASP A 59 8.27 14.03 -1.63
N GLY A 60 8.27 15.29 -1.21
CA GLY A 60 8.34 16.45 -2.10
C GLY A 60 7.04 16.77 -2.84
N VAL A 61 5.94 16.09 -2.53
CA VAL A 61 4.61 16.36 -3.08
C VAL A 61 3.71 16.94 -1.99
N PRO A 62 3.32 18.23 -2.07
CA PRO A 62 2.43 18.84 -1.08
C PRO A 62 1.12 18.05 -0.94
N LYS A 63 0.66 17.85 0.30
CA LYS A 63 -0.57 17.14 0.61
C LYS A 63 -1.68 18.10 1.02
N THR A 64 -2.88 17.72 0.61
CA THR A 64 -4.11 18.41 0.97
C THR A 64 -4.92 17.54 1.93
N ILE A 65 -5.45 18.15 3.00
CA ILE A 65 -6.29 17.49 4.00
C ILE A 65 -7.64 18.20 4.04
N GLU A 66 -8.70 17.49 3.69
CA GLU A 66 -10.07 18.02 3.77
C GLU A 66 -10.62 17.97 5.20
N ASN A 67 -11.57 18.87 5.51
CA ASN A 67 -12.21 18.97 6.82
C ASN A 67 -11.24 19.19 7.99
N CYS A 68 -10.18 19.95 7.74
CA CYS A 68 -9.15 20.26 8.72
C CYS A 68 -9.52 21.51 9.56
N ASN A 69 -9.60 21.33 10.88
CA ASN A 69 -9.88 22.40 11.84
C ASN A 69 -8.61 22.96 12.53
N LEU A 70 -7.42 22.48 12.13
CA LEU A 70 -6.13 22.92 12.66
C LEU A 70 -5.70 24.24 12.03
N LYS A 71 -4.95 25.06 12.77
CA LYS A 71 -4.48 26.36 12.29
C LYS A 71 -3.08 26.23 11.69
N THR A 72 -2.71 27.20 10.86
CA THR A 72 -1.33 27.35 10.41
C THR A 72 -0.37 27.40 11.59
N GLY A 73 0.65 26.53 11.58
CA GLY A 73 1.65 26.38 12.63
C GLY A 73 1.37 25.25 13.62
N ASP A 74 0.19 24.62 13.58
CA ASP A 74 -0.10 23.44 14.39
C ASP A 74 0.64 22.22 13.84
N ASN A 75 1.03 21.30 14.72
CA ASN A 75 1.70 20.04 14.35
C ASN A 75 0.69 18.90 14.41
N ALA A 76 0.65 18.04 13.39
CA ALA A 76 -0.24 16.90 13.33
C ALA A 76 0.45 15.71 12.69
N THR A 77 0.08 14.50 13.13
CA THR A 77 0.50 13.26 12.49
C THR A 77 -0.48 12.94 11.37
N ILE A 78 0.02 12.88 10.14
CA ILE A 78 -0.75 12.54 8.97
C ILE A 78 -0.41 11.15 8.45
N ARG A 79 -1.38 10.52 7.80
CA ARG A 79 -1.21 9.30 7.00
C ARG A 79 -1.48 9.62 5.54
N PHE A 80 -0.56 9.20 4.67
CA PHE A 80 -0.71 9.31 3.23
C PHE A 80 -0.02 8.16 2.52
N GLY A 81 -0.47 7.83 1.31
CA GLY A 81 0.26 6.91 0.45
C GLY A 81 1.35 7.66 -0.33
N GLU A 82 2.54 7.07 -0.45
CA GLU A 82 3.68 7.67 -1.17
C GLU A 82 3.26 8.17 -2.58
N GLY A 83 3.55 9.44 -2.90
CA GLY A 83 3.20 10.05 -4.19
C GLY A 83 1.70 10.37 -4.40
N LEU A 84 0.86 10.33 -3.36
CA LEU A 84 -0.48 10.93 -3.38
C LEU A 84 -0.41 12.41 -3.03
N ALA A 85 -1.39 13.21 -3.48
CA ALA A 85 -1.50 14.64 -3.13
C ALA A 85 -2.50 14.89 -1.99
N TRP A 86 -2.96 13.84 -1.31
CA TRP A 86 -3.93 13.93 -0.21
C TRP A 86 -3.44 13.13 0.98
N ALA A 87 -3.86 13.54 2.17
CA ALA A 87 -3.52 12.91 3.43
C ALA A 87 -4.68 12.97 4.41
N GLU A 88 -4.65 12.12 5.42
CA GLU A 88 -5.60 12.09 6.53
C GLU A 88 -4.90 12.34 7.86
N ILE A 89 -5.54 13.08 8.76
CA ILE A 89 -5.02 13.29 10.12
C ILE A 89 -5.31 12.04 10.95
N VAL A 90 -4.28 11.48 11.56
CA VAL A 90 -4.39 10.33 12.47
C VAL A 90 -4.35 10.80 13.92
N HIS A 91 -3.46 11.75 14.22
CA HIS A 91 -3.38 12.42 15.52
C HIS A 91 -3.26 13.94 15.30
N PRO A 92 -4.16 14.74 15.91
CA PRO A 92 -4.12 16.20 15.83
C PRO A 92 -3.10 16.82 16.80
#